data_AF-A0A4U5P8N2-F1
#
_entry.id   AF-A0A4U5P8N2-F1
#
_cell.length_a   1.000
_cell.length_b   1.000
_cell.length_c   1.000
_cell.angle_alpha   90.00
_cell.angle_beta   90.00
_cell.angle_gamma   90.00
#
_symmetry.space_group_name_H-M   'P 1'
#
loop_
_entity.id
_entity.type
_entity.pdbx_description
1 polymer ?
#
loop_
_entity_poly.entity_id
_entity_poly.type
_entity_poly.pdbx_seq_one_letter_code
_entity_poly.pdbx_strand_id
1 'polypeptide(L)' 'MDDRLRPTILVTKFMLHKDLAQYLRCPNIVVTLEQIFRFCVEAAEGMEYVHSKRIIHRDLAARNCM' A
#
# COMPACT_ATOMS: atom_id res chain seq x y z
N MET A 1 2.64 -19.83 32.08
CA MET A 1 2.46 -19.97 30.61
C MET A 1 3.45 -19.03 29.95
N ASP A 2 4.22 -19.48 28.95
CA ASP A 2 5.26 -18.66 28.31
C ASP A 2 4.63 -17.60 27.38
N ASP A 3 4.71 -16.33 27.76
CA ASP A 3 4.17 -15.21 26.99
C ASP A 3 4.88 -15.00 25.64
N ARG A 4 6.02 -15.65 25.38
CA ARG A 4 6.77 -15.57 24.11
C ARG A 4 6.11 -16.34 22.96
N LEU A 5 5.10 -17.15 23.23
CA LEU A 5 4.34 -17.88 22.19
C LEU A 5 3.16 -17.06 21.63
N ARG A 6 2.91 -15.86 22.17
CA ARG A 6 1.82 -15.00 21.69
C ARG A 6 2.29 -14.16 20.50
N PRO A 7 1.64 -14.25 19.32
CA PRO A 7 2.04 -13.44 18.18
C PRO A 7 1.79 -11.96 18.46
N THR A 8 2.76 -11.11 18.08
CA THR A 8 2.56 -9.66 18.03
C THR A 8 1.70 -9.33 16.81
N ILE A 9 0.61 -8.59 17.01
CA ILE A 9 -0.36 -8.25 15.96
C ILE A 9 -0.32 -6.74 15.73
N LEU A 10 -0.23 -6.32 14.46
CA LEU A 10 -0.43 -4.93 14.04
C LEU A 10 -1.84 -4.78 13.45
N VAL A 11 -2.62 -3.84 13.98
CA VAL A 11 -3.95 -3.50 13.46
C VAL A 11 -3.86 -2.19 12.68
N THR A 12 -4.22 -2.22 11.39
CA THR A 12 -4.23 -1.05 10.50
C THR A 12 -5.63 -0.83 9.93
N LYS A 13 -5.80 0.29 9.22
CA LYS A 13 -7.02 0.53 8.44
C LYS A 13 -7.26 -0.63 7.46
N PHE A 14 -8.52 -1.07 7.36
CA PHE A 14 -8.93 -2.03 6.36
C PHE A 14 -9.01 -1.37 4.99
N MET A 15 -8.31 -1.94 4.01
CA MET A 15 -8.38 -1.54 2.61
C MET A 15 -9.24 -2.58 1.90
N LEU A 16 -10.37 -2.13 1.34
CA LEU A 16 -11.42 -3.00 0.80
C LEU A 16 -10.91 -3.88 -0.34
N HIS A 17 -10.01 -3.32 -1.13
CA HIS A 17 -9.36 -4.01 -2.22
C HIS A 17 -8.01 -4.58 -1.76
N LYS A 18 -7.52 -5.56 -2.51
CA LYS A 18 -6.15 -6.09 -2.36
C LYS A 18 -5.12 -4.99 -2.67
N ASP A 19 -3.83 -5.33 -2.59
CA ASP A 19 -2.78 -4.42 -3.03
C ASP A 19 -2.97 -3.96 -4.48
N LEU A 20 -2.38 -2.82 -4.83
CA LEU A 20 -2.53 -2.20 -6.14
C LEU A 20 -2.07 -3.13 -7.28
N ALA A 21 -1.05 -3.97 -7.07
CA ALA A 21 -0.59 -4.92 -8.09
C ALA A 21 -1.61 -6.04 -8.35
N GLN A 22 -2.37 -6.48 -7.34
CA GLN A 22 -3.47 -7.42 -7.51
C GLN A 22 -4.71 -6.73 -8.10
N TYR A 23 -5.00 -5.49 -7.68
CA TYR A 23 -6.11 -4.70 -8.20
C TYR A 23 -5.99 -4.46 -9.70
N LEU A 24 -4.82 -4.01 -10.16
CA LEU A 24 -4.54 -3.73 -11.58
C LEU A 24 -4.58 -4.97 -12.49
N ARG A 25 -4.37 -6.17 -11.94
CA ARG A 25 -4.40 -7.43 -12.70
C ARG A 25 -5.77 -8.10 -12.71
N CYS A 26 -6.75 -7.54 -12.01
CA CYS A 26 -8.08 -8.14 -11.95
C CYS A 26 -8.76 -8.03 -13.32
N PRO A 27 -9.12 -9.16 -13.97
CA PRO A 27 -9.65 -9.14 -15.34
C PRO A 27 -11.01 -8.45 -15.46
N ASN A 28 -11.74 -8.34 -14.35
CA ASN A 28 -13.07 -7.73 -14.30
C ASN A 28 -13.03 -6.24 -13.93
N ILE A 29 -11.84 -5.66 -13.73
CA ILE A 29 -11.66 -4.24 -13.41
C ILE A 29 -11.08 -3.54 -14.64
N VAL A 30 -11.77 -2.50 -15.08
CA VAL A 30 -11.27 -1.59 -16.12
C VAL A 30 -10.74 -0.34 -15.43
N VAL A 31 -9.43 -0.13 -15.53
CA VAL A 31 -8.76 1.05 -14.96
C VAL A 31 -8.54 2.08 -16.06
N THR A 32 -9.04 3.29 -15.85
CA THR A 32 -8.85 4.41 -16.79
C THR A 32 -7.48 5.05 -16.61
N LEU A 33 -7.02 5.79 -17.63
CA LEU A 33 -5.77 6.54 -17.54
C LEU A 33 -5.80 7.58 -16.41
N GLU A 34 -6.94 8.23 -16.18
CA GLU A 34 -7.15 9.17 -15.07
C GLU A 34 -6.94 8.49 -13.70
N GLN A 35 -7.46 7.27 -13.52
CA GLN A 35 -7.25 6.49 -12.30
C GLN A 35 -5.78 6.13 -12.10
N ILE A 36 -5.07 5.74 -13.17
CA ILE A 36 -3.63 5.46 -13.10
C ILE A 36 -2.87 6.70 -12.63
N PHE A 37 -3.16 7.88 -13.19
CA PHE A 37 -2.53 9.12 -12.74
C PHE A 37 -2.83 9.42 -11.28
N ARG A 38 -4.09 9.22 -10.84
CA ARG A 38 -4.46 9.41 -9.43
C ARG A 38 -3.68 8.48 -8.51
N PHE A 39 -3.53 7.20 -8.85
CA PHE A 39 -2.72 6.26 -8.06
C PHE A 39 -1.26 6.70 -7.95
N CYS A 40 -0.68 7.20 -9.04
CA CYS A 40 0.69 7.72 -9.03
C CYS A 40 0.83 8.97 -8.16
N VAL A 41 -0.12 9.91 -8.23
CA VAL A 41 -0.11 11.14 -7.41
C VAL A 41 -0.24 10.79 -5.94
N GLU A 42 -1.21 9.96 -5.56
CA GLU A 42 -1.42 9.56 -4.15
C GLU A 42 -0.18 8.83 -3.58
N ALA A 43 0.45 7.96 -4.38
CA ALA A 43 1.69 7.29 -3.98
C ALA A 43 2.85 8.28 -3.83
N ALA A 44 2.95 9.28 -4.71
CA ALA A 44 3.98 10.31 -4.64
C ALA A 44 3.81 11.22 -3.42
N GLU A 45 2.58 11.67 -3.13
CA GLU A 45 2.25 12.46 -1.94
C GLU A 45 2.56 11.68 -0.65
N GLY A 46 2.20 10.39 -0.61
CA GLY A 46 2.55 9.51 0.51
C GLY A 46 4.07 9.41 0.71
N MET A 47 4.83 9.26 -0.37
CA MET A 47 6.29 9.18 -0.31
C MET A 47 6.96 10.53 0.02
N GLU A 48 6.41 11.65 -0.44
CA GLU A 48 6.83 12.99 -0.02
C GLU A 48 6.71 13.13 1.49
N TYR A 49 5.57 12.72 2.06
CA TYR A 49 5.37 12.71 3.50
C TYR A 49 6.38 11.81 4.22
N VAL A 50 6.56 10.56 3.77
CA VAL A 50 7.51 9.60 4.37
C VAL A 50 8.94 10.18 4.35
N HIS A 51 9.36 10.76 3.22
CA HIS A 51 10.68 11.38 3.09
C HIS A 51 10.83 12.64 3.95
N SER A 52 9.77 13.43 4.14
CA SER A 52 9.78 14.57 5.08
C SER A 52 10.10 14.13 6.52
N LYS A 53 9.82 12.87 6.88
CA LYS A 53 10.17 12.25 8.16
C LYS A 53 11.54 11.59 8.18
N ARG A 54 12.34 11.74 7.12
CA ARG A 54 13.66 11.13 6.92
C ARG A 54 13.63 9.59 6.95
N ILE A 55 12.50 8.99 6.54
CA ILE A 55 12.34 7.55 6.45
C ILE A 55 12.58 7.12 4.99
N ILE A 56 13.34 6.04 4.78
CA ILE A 56 13.50 5.41 3.47
C ILE A 56 12.60 4.18 3.45
N HIS A 57 11.63 4.12 2.54
CA HIS A 57 10.67 3.01 2.46
C HIS A 57 11.34 1.66 2.14
N ARG A 58 12.41 1.67 1.33
CA ARG A 58 13.23 0.52 0.88
C ARG A 58 12.54 -0.53 0.02
N ASP A 59 11.22 -0.65 0.05
CA ASP A 59 10.49 -1.56 -0.85
C ASP A 59 9.26 -0.89 -1.49
N LEU A 60 9.46 0.28 -2.11
CA LEU A 60 8.35 0.97 -2.77
C LEU A 60 7.98 0.22 -4.06
N ALA A 61 6.82 -0.43 -4.05
CA ALA A 61 6.32 -1.23 -5.16
C ALA A 61 4.78 -1.31 -5.09
N ALA A 62 4.12 -1.52 -6.23
CA ALA A 62 2.65 -1.58 -6.28
C ALA A 62 2.04 -2.66 -5.36
N ARG A 63 2.76 -3.75 -5.07
CA ARG A 63 2.31 -4.78 -4.12
C ARG A 63 2.28 -4.33 -2.65
N ASN A 64 2.95 -3.22 -2.34
CA ASN A 64 3.02 -2.62 -1.01
C ASN A 64 2.17 -1.33 -0.92
N CYS A 65 1.41 -1.00 -1.98
CA CYS A 65 0.42 0.06 -1.97
C CYS A 65 -0.96 -0.59 -1.78
N MET A 66 -1.75 -0.09 -0.84
CA MET A 66 -3.11 -0.55 -0.55
C MET A 66 -4.09 0.62 -0.60
#